data_AF-A0A2R6NAR1-F1
#
_entry.id   AF-A0A2R6NAR1-F1
#
_cell.length_a   1.000
_cell.length_b   1.000
_cell.length_c   1.000
_cell.angle_alpha   90.00
_cell.angle_beta   90.00
_cell.angle_gamma   90.00
#
_symmetry.space_group_name_H-M   'P 1'
#
loop_
_entity.id
_entity.type
_entity.pdbx_description
1 polymer ?
#
loop_
_entity_poly.entity_id
_entity_poly.type
_entity_poly.pdbx_seq_one_letter_code
_entity_poly.pdbx_strand_id
1 'polypeptide(L)' 'MYDERTRSFRSQAIAEAICGPMTGTRLSIVPSTLTSWGEWRATHPDTAVLLPPPHSSVGLP' A
#
# COMPACT_ATOMS: atom_id res chain seq x y z
N MET A 1 11.17 2.21 -2.08
CA MET A 1 9.98 2.86 -2.68
C MET A 1 10.26 4.34 -2.83
N TYR A 2 10.02 4.92 -3.99
CA TYR A 2 10.23 6.35 -4.22
C TYR A 2 8.95 7.13 -3.89
N ASP A 3 9.06 8.16 -3.05
CA ASP A 3 7.99 9.08 -2.71
C ASP A 3 8.16 10.33 -3.57
N GLU A 4 7.36 10.48 -4.62
CA GLU A 4 7.48 11.61 -5.58
C GLU A 4 7.25 12.96 -4.91
N ARG A 5 6.33 13.03 -3.95
CA ARG A 5 5.98 14.26 -3.24
C ARG A 5 7.15 14.78 -2.42
N THR A 6 7.89 13.89 -1.75
CA THR A 6 9.04 14.28 -0.92
C THR A 6 10.39 14.03 -1.59
N ARG A 7 10.38 13.52 -2.82
CA ARG A 7 11.55 13.11 -3.61
C ARG A 7 12.54 12.27 -2.79
N SER A 8 12.03 11.35 -1.98
CA SER A 8 12.83 10.55 -1.05
C SER A 8 12.62 9.06 -1.29
N PHE A 9 13.69 8.28 -1.12
CA PHE A 9 13.59 6.83 -1.19
C PHE A 9 13.38 6.25 0.21
N ARG A 10 12.30 5.49 0.38
CA ARG A 10 11.90 4.84 1.63
C ARG A 10 12.09 3.33 1.54
N SER A 11 12.81 2.76 2.49
CA SER A 11 12.84 1.32 2.71
C SER A 11 11.59 0.91 3.46
N GLN A 12 10.74 0.13 2.81
CA GLN A 12 9.52 -0.42 3.43
C GLN A 12 9.86 -1.45 4.51
N ALA A 13 10.96 -2.21 4.33
CA ALA A 13 11.37 -3.27 5.24
C ALA A 13 11.76 -2.75 6.63
N ILE A 14 12.34 -1.55 6.71
CA ILE A 14 12.76 -0.93 7.98
C ILE A 14 11.97 0.34 8.32
N ALA A 15 10.92 0.64 7.55
CA ALA A 15 10.07 1.81 7.74
C ALA A 15 10.84 3.15 7.83
N GLU A 16 11.87 3.35 7.00
CA GLU A 16 12.73 4.54 7.07
C GLU A 16 13.07 5.12 5.70
N ALA A 17 13.13 6.45 5.60
CA ALA A 17 13.73 7.13 4.45
C ALA A 17 15.25 7.03 4.52
N ILE A 18 15.85 6.40 3.51
CA ILE A 18 17.29 6.12 3.47
C ILE A 18 18.05 7.03 2.50
N CYS A 19 17.34 7.79 1.67
CA CYS A 19 17.95 8.74 0.74
C CYS A 19 16.97 9.87 0.39
N GLY A 20 17.50 11.08 0.15
CA GLY A 20 16.75 12.27 -0.21
C GLY A 20 16.42 13.18 0.99
N PRO A 21 15.59 14.21 0.78
CA PRO A 21 15.30 15.24 1.78
C PRO A 21 14.75 14.72 3.12
N MET A 22 14.15 13.53 3.13
CA MET A 22 13.57 12.94 4.34
C MET A 22 14.48 11.92 5.04
N THR A 23 15.75 11.78 4.65
CA THR A 23 16.67 10.77 5.21
C THR A 23 16.67 10.76 6.75
N GLY A 24 16.56 9.57 7.35
CA GLY A 24 16.45 9.37 8.81
C GLY A 24 15.01 9.45 9.35
N THR A 25 14.05 9.90 8.53
CA THR A 25 12.64 9.92 8.93
C THR A 25 12.06 8.52 8.96
N ARG A 26 11.53 8.12 10.12
CA ARG A 26 10.83 6.85 10.31
C ARG A 26 9.33 6.98 10.11
N LEU A 27 8.73 5.96 9.49
CA LEU A 27 7.29 5.82 9.36
C LEU A 27 6.73 5.17 10.62
N SER A 28 5.54 5.61 11.03
CA SER A 28 4.76 4.90 12.05
C SER A 28 4.25 3.58 11.47
N ILE A 29 4.48 2.48 12.18
CA ILE A 29 3.93 1.18 11.80
C ILE A 29 2.43 1.19 12.08
N VAL A 30 1.64 0.91 11.04
CA VAL A 30 0.20 0.70 11.16
C VAL A 30 -0.08 -0.81 11.23
N PRO A 31 -1.10 -1.25 11.99
CA PRO A 31 -1.48 -2.65 12.01
C PRO A 31 -1.82 -3.16 10.61
N SER A 32 -1.32 -4.35 10.28
CA SER A 32 -1.64 -5.07 9.05
C SER A 32 -1.82 -6.56 9.35
N THR A 33 -2.56 -7.25 8.47
CA THR A 33 -2.86 -8.67 8.61
C THR A 33 -2.33 -9.40 7.38
N LEU A 34 -1.47 -10.39 7.61
CA LEU A 34 -1.13 -11.38 6.60
C LEU A 34 -2.11 -12.54 6.73
N THR A 35 -2.92 -12.76 5.71
CA THR A 35 -3.97 -13.79 5.71
C THR A 35 -4.21 -14.30 4.29
N SER A 36 -4.89 -15.44 4.15
CA SER A 36 -5.35 -15.91 2.87
C SER A 36 -6.58 -15.13 2.38
N TRP A 37 -6.83 -15.16 1.07
CA TRP A 37 -8.06 -14.58 0.51
C TRP A 37 -9.34 -15.22 1.06
N GLY A 38 -9.31 -16.54 1.32
CA GLY A 38 -10.47 -17.26 1.86
C GLY A 38 -10.86 -16.78 3.26
N GLU A 39 -9.88 -16.65 4.15
CA GLU A 39 -10.08 -16.13 5.52
C GLU A 39 -10.52 -14.66 5.51
N TRP A 40 -9.90 -13.83 4.67
CA TRP A 40 -10.31 -12.44 4.50
C TRP A 40 -11.77 -12.34 4.07
N ARG A 41 -12.17 -13.08 3.04
CA ARG A 41 -13.55 -13.04 2.51
C ARG A 41 -14.57 -13.60 3.50
N ALA A 42 -14.20 -14.60 4.30
CA ALA A 42 -15.08 -15.13 5.35
C ALA A 42 -15.35 -14.09 6.46
N THR A 43 -14.34 -13.28 6.79
CA THR A 43 -14.43 -12.26 7.85
C THR A 43 -14.95 -10.91 7.36
N HIS A 44 -14.78 -10.59 6.08
CA HIS A 44 -15.19 -9.34 5.43
C HIS A 44 -16.03 -9.62 4.18
N PRO A 45 -17.26 -10.18 4.33
CA PRO A 45 -18.07 -10.66 3.21
C PRO A 45 -18.50 -9.56 2.23
N ASP A 46 -18.59 -8.30 2.71
CA ASP A 46 -18.98 -7.14 1.90
C ASP A 46 -17.81 -6.52 1.12
N THR A 47 -16.62 -7.13 1.18
CA THR A 47 -15.45 -6.66 0.40
C THR A 47 -15.75 -6.71 -1.10
N ALA A 48 -15.65 -5.56 -1.77
CA ALA A 48 -15.68 -5.48 -3.23
C ALA A 48 -14.27 -5.59 -3.82
N VAL A 49 -14.14 -6.31 -4.94
CA VAL A 49 -12.88 -6.43 -5.70
C VAL A 49 -12.98 -5.56 -6.95
N LEU A 50 -12.00 -4.67 -7.15
CA LEU A 50 -11.87 -3.91 -8.39
C LEU A 50 -11.38 -4.84 -9.51
N LEU A 51 -12.19 -5.02 -10.53
CA LEU A 51 -11.81 -5.77 -11.73
C LEU A 51 -10.95 -4.91 -12.66
N PRO A 52 -10.06 -5.50 -13.46
CA PRO A 52 -9.36 -4.73 -14.50
C PRO A 52 -10.34 -4.25 -15.58
N PRO A 53 -10.03 -3.17 -16.31
CA PRO A 53 -10.75 -2.82 -17.53
C PRO A 53 -10.82 -4.02 -18.50
N PRO A 54 -11.94 -4.23 -19.24
CA PRO A 54 -13.13 -3.38 -19.32
C PRO A 54 -14.21 -3.69 -18.27
N HIS A 55 -13.94 -4.55 -17.29
CA HIS A 55 -14.95 -5.04 -16.34
C HIS A 55 -15.22 -4.08 -15.17
N SER A 56 -14.34 -3.11 -14.95
CA SER A 56 -14.61 -1.96 -14.08
C SER A 56 -14.95 -0.72 -14.92
N SER A 57 -15.94 0.05 -14.46
CA SER A 57 -16.35 1.33 -15.06
C SER A 57 -15.45 2.51 -14.65
N VAL A 58 -14.45 2.27 -13.80
CA VAL A 58 -13.47 3.29 -13.41
C VAL A 58 -12.45 3.40 -14.54
N GLY A 59 -12.63 4.39 -15.41
CA GLY A 59 -11.58 4.81 -16.34
C GLY A 59 -10.34 5.18 -15.52
N LEU A 60 -9.24 4.47 -15.71
CA LEU A 60 -7.94 4.91 -15.22
C LEU A 60 -7.62 6.24 -15.94
N PRO A 61 -7.25 7.31 -15.22
CA PRO A 61 -6.75 8.53 -15.85
C PRO A 61 -5.46 8.28 -16.63
#